data_AF-A0A4Y2NNI3-F1
#
_entry.id   AF-A0A4Y2NNI3-F1
#
_cell.length_a   1.000
_cell.length_b   1.000
_cell.length_c   1.000
_cell.angle_alpha   90.00
_cell.angle_beta   90.00
_cell.angle_gamma   90.00
#
_symmetry.space_group_name_H-M   'P 1'
#
loop_
_entity.id
_entity.type
_entity.pdbx_description
1 polymer ?
#
loop_
_entity_poly.entity_id
_entity_poly.type
_entity_poly.pdbx_seq_one_letter_code
_entity_poly.pdbx_strand_id
1 'polypeptide(L)'
;MIPKFDQVNNDISLYLILFERQAQTADVPKEFWASHLLSLLPYEIAQLVAREDVGISRDFVKMKSLLLKTYKLTAEKFRQLFSKHCKSPTATWKDFAYEVRNYFHGWISGLDISTFDQLKELIIVDQIKCRVPPEVREHYIDEWSQLNKVEILTSKLDDYDAIRTKRDFHTSTPPKRS
;
A
#
# COMPACT_ATOMS: atom_id res chain seq x y z
N MET A 1 12.06 -13.61 23.71
CA MET A 1 11.79 -12.16 23.82
C MET A 1 11.46 -11.67 22.42
N ILE A 2 10.33 -11.01 22.20
CA ILE A 2 9.98 -10.49 20.86
C ILE A 2 10.80 -9.22 20.61
N PRO A 3 11.58 -9.14 19.52
CA PRO A 3 12.35 -7.95 19.22
C PRO A 3 11.41 -6.80 18.84
N LYS A 4 11.85 -5.56 19.10
CA LYS A 4 11.13 -4.37 18.62
C LYS A 4 11.05 -4.40 17.10
N PHE A 5 9.94 -3.91 16.56
CA PHE A 5 9.77 -3.82 15.11
C PHE A 5 10.76 -2.81 14.53
N ASP A 6 11.54 -3.26 13.54
CA ASP A 6 12.47 -2.44 12.79
C ASP A 6 11.87 -2.17 11.40
N GLN A 7 11.40 -0.95 11.19
CA GLN A 7 10.78 -0.52 9.94
C GLN A 7 11.73 -0.49 8.73
N VAL A 8 13.05 -0.57 8.94
CA VAL A 8 14.04 -0.51 7.86
C VAL A 8 14.38 -1.92 7.36
N ASN A 9 14.44 -2.89 8.26
CA ASN A 9 14.93 -4.24 7.95
C ASN A 9 13.85 -5.33 8.00
N ASN A 10 12.69 -5.06 8.61
CA ASN A 10 11.65 -6.07 8.81
C ASN A 10 10.34 -5.72 8.08
N ASP A 11 9.82 -6.74 7.39
CA ASP A 11 8.47 -6.78 6.84
C ASP A 11 7.43 -6.78 7.98
N ILE A 12 6.49 -5.84 7.95
CA ILE A 12 5.44 -5.72 8.98
C ILE A 12 4.48 -6.90 8.96
N SER A 13 4.15 -7.44 7.79
CA SER A 13 3.28 -8.60 7.60
C SER A 13 3.91 -9.85 8.22
N LEU A 14 5.19 -10.09 7.93
CA LEU A 14 5.96 -11.20 8.50
C LEU A 14 6.14 -11.03 10.01
N TYR A 15 6.44 -9.82 10.46
CA TYR A 15 6.56 -9.52 11.89
C TYR A 15 5.27 -9.79 12.66
N LEU A 16 4.11 -9.40 12.10
CA LEU A 16 2.81 -9.68 12.69
C LEU A 16 2.53 -11.19 12.78
N ILE A 17 2.88 -11.96 11.75
CA ILE A 17 2.75 -13.43 11.76
C ILE A 17 3.64 -14.07 12.84
N LEU A 18 4.90 -13.62 12.95
CA LEU A 18 5.84 -14.12 13.95
C LEU A 18 5.37 -13.76 15.37
N PHE A 19 4.85 -12.54 15.56
CA PHE A 19 4.25 -12.11 16.81
C PHE A 19 3.07 -12.99 17.21
N GLU A 20 2.14 -13.29 16.29
CA GLU A 20 0.99 -14.16 16.56
C GLU A 20 1.42 -15.57 17.00
N ARG A 21 2.36 -16.18 16.27
CA ARG A 21 2.88 -17.51 16.62
C ARG A 21 3.53 -17.51 18.00
N GLN A 22 4.28 -16.47 18.33
CA GLN A 22 4.94 -16.36 19.63
C GLN A 22 3.94 -16.14 20.76
N ALA A 23 2.93 -15.29 20.54
CA ALA A 23 1.88 -15.01 21.52
C ALA A 23 1.01 -16.24 21.78
N GLN A 24 0.73 -17.05 20.75
CA GLN A 24 0.08 -18.36 20.88
C GLN A 24 0.94 -19.36 21.65
N THR A 25 2.23 -19.43 21.34
CA THR A 25 3.17 -20.35 22.03
C THR A 25 3.33 -20.00 23.51
N ALA A 26 3.24 -18.72 23.83
CA ALA A 26 3.31 -18.21 25.21
C ALA A 26 1.95 -18.17 25.93
N ASP A 27 0.88 -18.70 25.32
CA ASP A 27 -0.48 -18.72 25.84
C ASP A 27 -0.99 -17.35 26.34
N VAL A 28 -0.57 -16.29 25.64
CA VAL A 28 -0.97 -14.92 26.00
C VAL A 28 -2.44 -14.74 25.63
N PRO A 29 -3.30 -14.24 26.54
CA PRO A 29 -4.69 -13.94 26.19
C PRO A 29 -4.76 -12.91 25.06
N LYS A 30 -5.63 -13.14 24.07
CA LYS A 30 -5.77 -12.28 22.87
C LYS A 30 -6.04 -10.80 23.20
N GLU A 31 -6.65 -10.56 24.34
CA GLU A 31 -6.94 -9.24 24.92
C GLU A 31 -5.69 -8.39 25.13
N PHE A 32 -4.55 -9.04 25.40
CA PHE A 32 -3.26 -8.39 25.65
C PHE A 32 -2.36 -8.34 24.42
N TRP A 33 -2.75 -8.94 23.30
CA TRP A 33 -1.91 -8.97 22.10
C TRP A 33 -1.72 -7.57 21.51
N ALA A 34 -2.79 -6.77 21.45
CA ALA A 34 -2.73 -5.42 20.94
C ALA A 34 -1.85 -4.50 21.81
N SER A 35 -1.97 -4.59 23.15
CA SER A 35 -1.14 -3.79 24.06
C SER A 35 0.35 -4.19 24.01
N HIS A 36 0.65 -5.48 23.91
CA HIS A 36 2.02 -5.96 23.73
C HIS A 36 2.60 -5.50 22.39
N LEU A 37 1.82 -5.63 21.30
CA LEU A 37 2.27 -5.18 19.99
C LEU A 37 2.56 -3.67 19.99
N LEU A 38 1.71 -2.85 20.63
CA LEU A 38 1.91 -1.40 20.73
C LEU A 38 3.23 -1.03 21.41
N SER A 39 3.64 -1.79 22.43
CA SER A 39 4.91 -1.57 23.13
C SER A 39 6.16 -1.91 22.30
N LEU A 40 6.00 -2.70 21.23
CA LEU A 40 7.07 -3.16 20.37
C LEU A 40 7.20 -2.34 19.08
N LEU A 41 6.23 -1.48 18.79
CA LEU A 41 6.23 -0.62 17.62
C LEU A 41 7.05 0.67 17.85
N PRO A 42 7.55 1.30 16.77
CA PRO A 42 8.15 2.63 16.83
C PRO A 42 7.15 3.67 17.35
N TYR A 43 7.68 4.71 17.98
CA TYR A 43 6.88 5.76 18.62
C TYR A 43 5.95 6.47 17.63
N GLU A 44 6.41 6.72 16.41
CA GLU A 44 5.65 7.38 15.34
C GLU A 44 4.40 6.56 14.96
N ILE A 45 4.52 5.24 14.97
CA ILE A 45 3.44 4.32 14.65
C ILE A 45 2.48 4.19 15.83
N ALA A 46 3.01 4.09 17.04
CA ALA A 46 2.21 4.09 18.25
C ALA A 46 1.36 5.36 18.37
N GLN A 47 1.89 6.52 17.99
CA GLN A 47 1.13 7.78 17.92
C GLN A 47 0.01 7.75 16.88
N LEU A 48 0.24 7.17 15.69
CA LEU A 48 -0.79 7.03 14.67
C LEU A 48 -1.92 6.10 15.14
N VAL A 49 -1.57 4.97 15.77
CA VAL A 49 -2.54 4.04 16.36
C VAL A 49 -3.35 4.72 17.46
N ALA A 50 -2.71 5.51 18.33
CA ALA A 50 -3.36 6.23 19.42
C ALA A 50 -4.32 7.34 18.95
N ARG A 51 -4.17 7.83 17.70
CA ARG A 51 -5.02 8.88 17.12
C ARG A 51 -6.29 8.35 16.46
N GLU A 52 -6.35 7.08 16.06
CA GLU A 52 -7.54 6.55 15.39
C GLU A 52 -8.68 6.26 16.38
N ASP A 53 -8.52 5.32 17.32
CA ASP A 53 -9.57 4.99 18.30
C ASP A 53 -9.05 4.12 19.46
N VAL A 54 -9.61 4.30 20.67
CA VAL A 54 -9.22 3.54 21.87
C VAL A 54 -9.56 2.05 21.71
N GLY A 55 -10.56 1.69 20.92
CA GLY A 55 -10.97 0.30 20.65
C GLY A 55 -9.94 -0.51 19.86
N ILE A 56 -9.03 0.13 19.13
CA ILE A 56 -7.95 -0.54 18.38
C ILE A 56 -6.89 -1.09 19.32
N SER A 57 -6.65 -0.44 20.46
CA SER A 57 -5.67 -0.87 21.46
C SER A 57 -6.03 -2.18 22.19
N ARG A 58 -7.28 -2.66 22.03
CA ARG A 58 -7.77 -3.92 22.64
C ARG A 58 -8.09 -5.01 21.62
N ASP A 59 -8.15 -4.66 20.34
CA ASP A 59 -8.49 -5.58 19.26
C ASP A 59 -7.28 -5.76 18.33
N PHE A 60 -6.62 -6.89 18.49
CA PHE A 60 -5.46 -7.25 17.68
C PHE A 60 -5.78 -7.31 16.17
N VAL A 61 -6.99 -7.74 15.79
CA VAL A 61 -7.37 -7.86 14.37
C VAL A 61 -7.48 -6.47 13.75
N LYS A 62 -8.13 -5.54 14.46
CA LYS A 62 -8.19 -4.13 14.02
C LYS A 62 -6.81 -3.50 13.97
N MET A 63 -6.00 -3.69 15.01
CA MET A 63 -4.63 -3.16 15.04
C MET A 63 -3.76 -3.69 13.90
N LYS A 64 -3.85 -4.99 13.62
CA LYS A 64 -3.17 -5.64 12.48
C LYS A 64 -3.59 -5.01 11.15
N SER A 65 -4.90 -4.83 10.94
CA SER A 65 -5.43 -4.23 9.71
C SER A 65 -4.96 -2.78 9.52
N LEU A 66 -4.93 -2.01 10.60
CA LEU A 66 -4.46 -0.63 10.59
C LEU A 66 -2.97 -0.57 10.28
N LEU A 67 -2.14 -1.37 10.94
CA LEU A 67 -0.70 -1.40 10.68
C LEU A 67 -0.41 -1.75 9.22
N LEU A 68 -1.05 -2.81 8.70
CA LEU A 68 -0.90 -3.18 7.29
C LEU A 68 -1.32 -2.04 6.35
N LYS A 69 -2.41 -1.33 6.66
CA LYS A 69 -2.85 -0.16 5.88
C LYS A 69 -1.86 0.99 5.99
N THR A 70 -1.39 1.34 7.18
CA THR A 70 -0.46 2.44 7.44
C THR A 70 0.88 2.20 6.76
N TYR A 71 1.44 1.00 6.85
CA TYR A 71 2.70 0.67 6.16
C TYR A 71 2.54 0.64 4.64
N LYS A 72 1.40 0.15 4.11
CA LYS A 72 1.06 0.30 2.68
C LYS A 72 0.95 1.77 2.26
N LEU A 73 0.33 2.62 3.08
CA LEU A 73 0.25 4.06 2.84
C LEU A 73 1.64 4.72 2.89
N THR A 74 2.55 4.23 3.74
CA THR A 74 3.95 4.67 3.77
C THR A 74 4.69 4.29 2.48
N ALA A 75 4.50 3.06 1.98
CA ALA A 75 5.04 2.63 0.69
C ALA A 75 4.49 3.48 -0.47
N GLU A 76 3.18 3.76 -0.46
CA GLU A 76 2.52 4.63 -1.41
C GLU A 76 3.05 6.07 -1.35
N LYS A 77 3.38 6.58 -0.16
CA LYS A 77 4.02 7.89 0.00
C LYS A 77 5.42 7.91 -0.62
N PHE A 78 6.20 6.85 -0.42
CA PHE A 78 7.51 6.71 -1.07
C PHE A 78 7.39 6.61 -2.59
N ARG A 79 6.40 5.88 -3.11
CA ARG A 79 6.09 5.86 -4.55
C ARG A 79 5.79 7.25 -5.08
N GLN A 80 4.93 8.01 -4.40
CA GLN A 80 4.58 9.37 -4.81
C GLN A 80 5.80 10.30 -4.80
N LEU A 81 6.66 10.18 -3.77
CA LEU A 81 7.93 10.90 -3.73
C LEU A 81 8.81 10.48 -4.90
N PHE A 82 9.00 9.19 -5.15
CA PHE A 82 9.78 8.70 -6.29
C PHE A 82 9.28 9.25 -7.63
N SER A 83 7.96 9.29 -7.88
CA SER A 83 7.40 9.76 -9.16
C SER A 83 7.37 11.28 -9.31
N LYS A 84 7.10 12.03 -8.23
CA LYS A 84 6.87 13.49 -8.29
C LYS A 84 8.06 14.32 -7.85
N HIS A 85 9.11 13.69 -7.34
CA HIS A 85 10.26 14.42 -6.80
C HIS A 85 11.04 15.12 -7.92
N CYS A 86 11.21 16.43 -7.76
CA CYS A 86 11.97 17.29 -8.65
C CYS A 86 13.25 17.74 -7.94
N LYS A 87 14.34 17.86 -8.70
CA LYS A 87 15.60 18.36 -8.16
C LYS A 87 15.41 19.75 -7.56
N SER A 88 15.78 19.91 -6.29
CA SER A 88 15.83 21.24 -5.67
C SER A 88 16.82 22.15 -6.42
N PRO A 89 16.52 23.46 -6.55
CA PRO A 89 17.45 24.43 -7.14
C PRO A 89 18.81 24.45 -6.44
N THR A 90 18.83 24.17 -5.13
CA THR A 90 20.04 24.20 -4.28
C THR A 90 20.74 22.86 -4.14
N ALA A 91 20.12 21.75 -4.54
CA ALA A 91 20.67 20.40 -4.40
C ALA A 91 21.58 20.02 -5.58
N THR A 92 22.61 19.21 -5.31
CA THR A 92 23.42 18.63 -6.38
C THR A 92 22.70 17.45 -7.03
N TRP A 93 23.14 17.05 -8.23
CA TRP A 93 22.62 15.84 -8.88
C TRP A 93 22.94 14.55 -8.09
N LYS A 94 23.99 14.56 -7.26
CA LYS A 94 24.32 13.44 -6.37
C LYS A 94 23.31 13.32 -5.23
N ASP A 95 22.91 14.45 -4.65
CA ASP A 95 21.91 14.49 -3.58
C ASP A 95 20.55 14.01 -4.12
N PHE A 96 20.16 14.49 -5.30
CA PHE A 96 18.93 14.05 -5.97
C PHE A 96 18.94 12.55 -6.26
N ALA A 97 20.04 12.01 -6.79
CA ALA A 97 20.16 10.57 -7.04
C ALA A 97 20.08 9.76 -5.75
N TYR A 98 20.66 10.26 -4.66
CA TYR A 98 20.57 9.64 -3.33
C TYR A 98 19.12 9.65 -2.81
N GLU A 99 18.43 10.78 -2.90
CA GLU A 99 17.02 10.93 -2.48
C GLU A 99 16.09 9.99 -3.27
N VAL A 100 16.20 9.99 -4.61
CA VAL A 100 15.42 9.11 -5.48
C VAL A 100 15.69 7.63 -5.15
N ARG A 101 16.96 7.25 -4.93
CA ARG A 101 17.31 5.88 -4.55
C ARG A 101 16.72 5.50 -3.20
N ASN A 102 16.72 6.42 -2.24
CA ASN A 102 16.15 6.19 -0.92
C ASN A 102 14.62 6.04 -0.98
N TYR A 103 13.93 6.86 -1.79
CA TYR A 103 12.50 6.73 -2.00
C TYR A 103 12.14 5.41 -2.70
N PHE A 104 12.91 5.03 -3.72
CA PHE A 104 12.74 3.75 -4.38
C PHE A 104 12.90 2.58 -3.41
N HIS A 105 13.95 2.62 -2.57
CA HIS A 105 14.19 1.60 -1.56
C HIS A 105 13.05 1.53 -0.53
N GLY A 106 12.60 2.67 0.00
CA GLY A 106 11.46 2.73 0.91
C GLY A 106 10.16 2.23 0.29
N TRP A 107 9.97 2.42 -1.01
CA TRP A 107 8.81 1.92 -1.74
C TRP A 107 8.83 0.40 -1.89
N ILE A 108 9.94 -0.18 -2.37
CA ILE A 108 10.05 -1.64 -2.55
C ILE A 108 10.05 -2.40 -1.22
N SER A 109 10.68 -1.83 -0.18
CA SER A 109 10.69 -2.41 1.16
C SER A 109 9.31 -2.35 1.80
N GLY A 110 8.55 -1.26 1.61
CA GLY A 110 7.19 -1.15 2.14
C GLY A 110 6.14 -2.04 1.44
N LEU A 111 6.49 -2.65 0.30
CA LEU A 111 5.66 -3.63 -0.41
C LEU A 111 6.20 -5.07 -0.30
N ASP A 112 7.22 -5.28 0.54
CA ASP A 112 7.85 -6.58 0.78
C ASP A 112 8.33 -7.27 -0.52
N ILE A 113 8.82 -6.46 -1.47
CA ILE A 113 9.31 -6.94 -2.77
C ILE A 113 10.69 -7.56 -2.58
N SER A 114 10.77 -8.87 -2.75
CA SER A 114 12.00 -9.65 -2.53
C SER A 114 12.58 -10.23 -3.81
N THR A 115 11.81 -10.26 -4.90
CA THR A 115 12.24 -10.87 -6.18
C THR A 115 12.28 -9.86 -7.32
N PHE A 116 13.15 -10.11 -8.29
CA PHE A 116 13.25 -9.29 -9.49
C PHE A 116 11.95 -9.33 -10.33
N ASP A 117 11.23 -10.45 -10.33
CA ASP A 117 9.95 -10.58 -11.02
C ASP A 117 8.86 -9.72 -10.39
N GLN A 118 8.74 -9.72 -9.06
CA GLN A 118 7.84 -8.82 -8.34
C GLN A 118 8.19 -7.35 -8.59
N LEU A 119 9.48 -7.02 -8.67
CA LEU A 119 9.93 -5.68 -9.00
C LEU A 119 9.51 -5.27 -10.43
N LYS A 120 9.74 -6.13 -11.42
CA LYS A 120 9.30 -5.89 -12.79
C LYS A 120 7.80 -5.67 -12.87
N GLU A 121 7.01 -6.52 -12.22
CA GLU A 121 5.55 -6.36 -12.18
C GLU A 121 5.15 -5.03 -11.53
N LEU A 122 5.75 -4.67 -10.39
CA LEU A 122 5.47 -3.40 -9.72
C LEU A 122 5.70 -2.20 -10.65
N ILE A 123 6.84 -2.16 -11.34
CA ILE A 123 7.19 -1.05 -12.22
C ILE A 123 6.24 -0.98 -13.42
N ILE A 124 5.90 -2.11 -14.02
CA ILE A 124 4.95 -2.15 -15.15
C ILE A 124 3.57 -1.69 -14.69
N VAL A 125 3.09 -2.19 -13.54
CA VAL A 125 1.83 -1.77 -12.93
C VAL A 125 1.80 -0.27 -12.67
N ASP A 126 2.86 0.28 -12.06
CA ASP A 126 2.93 1.71 -11.74
C ASP A 126 2.90 2.59 -13.00
N GLN A 127 3.60 2.16 -14.06
CA GLN A 127 3.57 2.85 -15.35
C GLN A 127 2.17 2.83 -15.97
N ILE A 128 1.47 1.69 -15.94
CA ILE A 128 0.08 1.59 -16.43
C ILE A 128 -0.83 2.50 -15.61
N LYS A 129 -0.78 2.43 -14.28
CA LYS A 129 -1.61 3.25 -13.37
C LYS A 129 -1.42 4.75 -13.58
N CYS A 130 -0.23 5.20 -13.97
CA CYS A 130 0.03 6.60 -14.30
C CYS A 130 -0.63 7.06 -15.60
N ARG A 131 -0.91 6.14 -16.54
CA ARG A 131 -1.57 6.44 -17.82
C ARG A 131 -3.09 6.28 -17.77
N VAL A 132 -3.61 5.64 -16.73
CA VAL A 132 -5.05 5.47 -16.53
C VAL A 132 -5.70 6.82 -16.20
N PRO A 133 -6.77 7.21 -16.93
CA PRO A 133 -7.52 8.43 -16.65
C PRO A 133 -8.08 8.48 -15.22
N PRO A 134 -8.23 9.68 -14.64
CA PRO A 134 -8.72 9.83 -13.27
C PRO A 134 -10.12 9.24 -13.06
N GLU A 135 -11.00 9.25 -14.07
CA GLU A 135 -12.37 8.74 -13.97
C GLU A 135 -12.38 7.21 -13.75
N VAL A 136 -11.47 6.50 -14.41
CA VAL A 136 -11.31 5.05 -14.24
C VAL A 136 -10.68 4.75 -12.89
N ARG A 137 -9.72 5.56 -12.45
CA ARG A 137 -9.09 5.42 -11.13
C ARG A 137 -10.10 5.60 -10.00
N GLU A 138 -10.98 6.59 -10.10
CA GLU A 138 -12.05 6.86 -9.12
C GLU A 138 -13.00 5.68 -8.99
N HIS A 139 -13.30 4.99 -10.10
CA HIS A 139 -14.16 3.80 -10.08
C HIS A 139 -13.57 2.65 -9.24
N TYR A 140 -12.24 2.55 -9.16
CA TYR A 140 -11.54 1.48 -8.46
C TYR A 140 -10.82 1.96 -7.19
N ILE A 141 -11.18 3.12 -6.63
CA ILE A 141 -10.39 3.79 -5.58
C ILE A 141 -10.08 2.90 -4.36
N ASP A 142 -11.03 2.07 -3.95
CA ASP A 142 -10.90 1.17 -2.78
C ASP A 142 -9.92 0.01 -3.04
N GLU A 143 -9.84 -0.45 -4.28
CA GLU A 143 -9.04 -1.61 -4.69
C GLU A 143 -7.75 -1.21 -5.41
N TRP A 144 -7.60 0.06 -5.80
CA TRP A 144 -6.52 0.58 -6.64
C TRP A 144 -5.12 0.31 -6.07
N SER A 145 -4.98 0.40 -4.75
CA SER A 145 -3.73 0.13 -4.03
C SER A 145 -3.36 -1.35 -3.97
N GLN A 146 -4.32 -2.25 -4.22
CA GLN A 146 -4.14 -3.70 -4.17
C GLN A 146 -3.85 -4.31 -5.54
N LEU A 147 -4.07 -3.56 -6.62
CA LEU A 147 -3.78 -3.97 -8.00
C LEU A 147 -2.28 -3.92 -8.28
N ASN A 148 -1.52 -4.86 -7.72
CA ASN A 148 -0.06 -4.93 -7.85
C ASN A 148 0.41 -6.01 -8.84
N LYS A 149 -0.52 -6.63 -9.58
CA LYS A 149 -0.25 -7.59 -10.64
C LYS A 149 -0.71 -7.04 -11.98
N VAL A 150 0.13 -7.21 -12.99
CA VAL A 150 -0.12 -6.68 -14.35
C VAL A 150 -1.42 -7.26 -14.92
N GLU A 151 -1.57 -8.59 -14.90
CA GLU A 151 -2.72 -9.28 -15.48
C GLU A 151 -4.05 -8.86 -14.86
N ILE A 152 -4.09 -8.73 -13.52
CA ILE A 152 -5.31 -8.33 -12.80
C ILE A 152 -5.66 -6.87 -13.12
N LEU A 153 -4.65 -6.00 -13.18
CA LEU A 153 -4.86 -4.60 -13.51
C LEU A 153 -5.39 -4.43 -14.93
N THR A 154 -4.75 -5.05 -15.92
CA THR A 154 -5.16 -4.92 -17.33
C THR A 154 -6.55 -5.51 -17.56
N SER A 155 -6.85 -6.68 -16.99
CA SER A 155 -8.19 -7.28 -17.10
C SER A 155 -9.29 -6.35 -16.57
N LYS A 156 -9.07 -5.69 -15.42
CA LYS A 156 -10.06 -4.75 -14.87
C LYS A 156 -10.23 -3.49 -15.72
N LEU A 157 -9.14 -2.99 -16.32
CA LEU A 157 -9.19 -1.84 -17.21
C LEU A 157 -9.95 -2.17 -18.50
N ASP A 158 -9.70 -3.35 -19.07
CA ASP A 158 -10.41 -3.84 -20.26
C ASP A 158 -11.91 -4.07 -19.98
N ASP A 159 -12.25 -4.63 -18.81
CA ASP A 159 -13.64 -4.80 -18.37
C ASP A 159 -14.36 -3.45 -18.25
N TYR A 160 -13.70 -2.44 -17.68
CA TYR A 160 -14.23 -1.08 -17.58
C TYR A 160 -14.49 -0.48 -18.97
N ASP A 161 -13.51 -0.58 -19.87
CA ASP A 161 -13.63 -0.04 -21.23
C ASP A 161 -14.73 -0.74 -22.04
N ALA A 162 -14.92 -2.05 -21.85
CA ALA A 162 -16.00 -2.81 -22.47
C ALA A 162 -17.38 -2.35 -21.97
N ILE A 163 -17.53 -2.04 -20.67
CA ILE A 163 -18.77 -1.52 -20.11
C ILE A 163 -19.04 -0.10 -20.60
N ARG A 164 -18.01 0.76 -20.64
CA ARG A 164 -18.12 2.14 -21.12
C ARG A 164 -18.56 2.19 -22.58
N THR A 165 -17.88 1.40 -23.41
CA THR A 165 -18.16 1.29 -24.84
C THR A 165 -19.59 0.81 -25.10
N LYS A 166 -20.09 -0.18 -24.34
CA LYS A 166 -21.51 -0.62 -24.43
C LYS A 166 -22.50 0.50 -24.06
N ARG A 167 -22.21 1.31 -23.04
CA ARG A 167 -23.09 2.44 -22.65
C ARG A 167 -23.14 3.51 -23.74
N ASP A 168 -22.01 3.83 -24.34
CA ASP A 168 -21.90 4.82 -25.42
C ASP A 168 -22.65 4.35 -26.70
N PHE A 169 -22.67 3.04 -26.97
CA PHE A 169 -23.48 2.47 -28.06
C PHE A 169 -24.99 2.57 -27.81
N HIS A 170 -25.46 2.38 -26.57
CA HIS A 170 -26.89 2.46 -26.24
C HIS A 170 -27.43 3.89 -26.23
N THR A 171 -26.63 4.89 -25.89
CA THR A 171 -27.01 6.31 -25.93
C THR A 171 -26.98 6.92 -27.33
N SER A 172 -26.30 6.27 -28.29
CA SER A 172 -26.15 6.75 -29.67
C SER A 172 -27.27 6.30 -30.63
N THR A 173 -28.21 5.45 -30.20
CA THR A 173 -29.38 5.09 -31.03
C THR A 173 -30.40 6.25 -31.04
N PRO A 174 -30.69 6.90 -32.19
CA PRO A 174 -31.65 7.98 -32.24
C PRO A 174 -33.08 7.42 -32.08
N PRO A 175 -34.00 8.16 -31.42
CA PRO A 175 -35.38 7.71 -31.30
C PRO A 175 -36.00 7.64 -32.70
N LYS A 176 -36.60 6.48 -33.04
CA LYS A 176 -37.42 6.34 -34.25
C LYS A 176 -38.54 7.37 -34.19
N ARG A 177 -38.43 8.44 -34.99
CA ARG A 177 -39.54 9.37 -35.23
C ARG A 177 -40.66 8.59 -35.90
N SER A 178 -41.79 8.49 -35.19
CA SER A 178 -43.08 8.03 -35.72
C SER A 178 -43.85 9.23 -36.27
#